data_AF-A0A2V9WNX4-F1
#
_entry.id   AF-A0A2V9WNX4-F1
#
_cell.length_a   1.000
_cell.length_b   1.000
_cell.length_c   1.000
_cell.angle_alpha   90.00
_cell.angle_beta   90.00
_cell.angle_gamma   90.00
#
_symmetry.space_group_name_H-M   'P 1'
#
loop_
_entity.id
_entity.type
_entity.pdbx_description
1 polymer ?
#
loop_
_entity_poly.entity_id
_entity_poly.type
_entity_poly.pdbx_seq_one_letter_code
_entity_poly.pdbx_strand_id
1 'polypeptide(L)'
;MLLNASRIGAAKNDGGSGIAYDQAGNLYLAGVFAGTINVVGHLLRGTKTHNLFVLKYGTAGLVWAKKANGAGTDQFESGNPRLSVIPGGGVLVTGAYLDTAVFGDITLQSAGAEDIFLALVGR
;
A
#
# COMPACT_ATOMS: atom_id res chain seq x y z
N MET A 1 11.90 -9.82 25.07
CA MET A 1 12.40 -8.42 25.06
C MET A 1 11.91 -7.78 23.77
N LEU A 2 11.26 -6.61 23.85
CA LEU A 2 10.91 -5.79 22.68
C LEU A 2 12.15 -4.99 22.26
N LEU A 3 12.50 -4.99 20.97
CA LEU A 3 13.69 -4.29 20.48
C LEU A 3 13.38 -2.83 20.07
N ASN A 4 12.31 -2.60 19.32
CA ASN A 4 11.90 -1.28 18.86
C ASN A 4 10.41 -1.25 18.45
N ALA A 5 9.82 -0.07 18.42
CA ALA A 5 8.50 0.21 17.84
C ALA A 5 8.44 1.64 17.29
N SER A 6 7.83 1.82 16.11
CA SER A 6 7.63 3.13 15.47
C SER A 6 6.24 3.22 14.85
N ARG A 7 5.68 4.43 14.74
CA ARG A 7 4.38 4.67 14.10
C ARG A 7 4.52 5.19 12.67
N ILE A 8 3.62 4.74 11.80
CA ILE A 8 3.33 5.33 10.48
C ILE A 8 1.82 5.56 10.45
N GLY A 9 1.39 6.79 10.23
CA GLY A 9 -0.04 7.15 10.25
C GLY A 9 -0.31 8.62 10.58
N ALA A 10 -1.57 9.01 10.47
CA ALA A 10 -2.10 10.36 10.62
C ALA A 10 -3.29 10.38 11.60
N ALA A 11 -4.18 11.37 11.48
CA ALA A 11 -5.30 11.58 12.39
C ALA A 11 -6.53 10.68 12.11
N LYS A 12 -6.49 9.86 11.05
CA LYS A 12 -7.57 8.99 10.61
C LYS A 12 -7.14 7.51 10.75
N ASN A 13 -8.04 6.59 10.41
CA ASN A 13 -7.74 5.15 10.48
C ASN A 13 -6.71 4.78 9.40
N ASP A 14 -5.56 4.28 9.86
CA ASP A 14 -4.50 3.73 9.03
C ASP A 14 -4.21 2.30 9.51
N GLY A 15 -3.86 1.39 8.61
CA GLY A 15 -3.62 0.00 8.96
C GLY A 15 -2.63 -0.67 8.02
N GLY A 16 -1.66 -1.39 8.60
CA GLY A 16 -0.80 -2.32 7.87
C GLY A 16 -1.42 -3.71 7.85
N SER A 17 -1.44 -4.37 6.68
CA SER A 17 -2.11 -5.66 6.49
C SER A 17 -1.27 -6.69 5.74
N GLY A 18 -0.20 -6.28 5.06
CA GLY A 18 0.67 -7.15 4.29
C GLY A 18 2.13 -6.95 4.62
N ILE A 19 2.87 -8.05 4.74
CA ILE A 19 4.32 -8.06 4.97
C ILE A 19 4.97 -9.22 4.19
N ALA A 20 6.12 -8.98 3.57
CA ALA A 20 6.96 -10.03 3.00
C ALA A 20 8.41 -9.57 2.86
N TYR A 21 9.30 -10.52 2.56
CA TYR A 21 10.71 -10.25 2.28
C TYR A 21 11.10 -10.75 0.88
N ASP A 22 12.05 -10.08 0.23
CA ASP A 22 12.76 -10.66 -0.91
C ASP A 22 13.97 -11.49 -0.50
N GLN A 23 14.59 -12.18 -1.46
CA GLN A 23 15.80 -12.99 -1.24
C GLN A 23 17.02 -12.16 -0.79
N ALA A 24 17.01 -10.85 -1.01
CA ALA A 24 18.07 -9.94 -0.55
C ALA A 24 17.80 -9.39 0.86
N GLY A 25 16.71 -9.80 1.50
CA GLY A 25 16.33 -9.36 2.84
C GLY A 25 15.65 -7.99 2.88
N ASN A 26 15.23 -7.43 1.74
CA ASN A 26 14.42 -6.22 1.76
C ASN A 26 13.00 -6.56 2.25
N LEU A 27 12.50 -5.75 3.17
CA LEU A 27 11.16 -5.84 3.73
C LEU A 27 10.16 -5.05 2.87
N TYR A 28 9.01 -5.64 2.61
CA TYR A 28 7.90 -5.00 1.93
C TYR A 28 6.71 -4.94 2.88
N LEU A 29 6.07 -3.78 2.97
CA LEU A 29 4.87 -3.55 3.78
C LEU A 29 3.77 -3.00 2.90
N ALA A 30 2.54 -3.46 3.07
CA ALA A 30 1.37 -2.86 2.44
C ALA A 30 0.26 -2.64 3.46
N GLY A 31 -0.60 -1.68 3.14
CA GLY A 31 -1.70 -1.31 4.00
C GLY A 31 -2.56 -0.24 3.36
N VAL A 32 -3.50 0.24 4.16
CA VAL A 32 -4.35 1.37 3.82
C VAL A 32 -4.03 2.56 4.71
N PHE A 33 -4.21 3.75 4.16
CA PHE A 33 -4.06 5.00 4.88
C PHE A 33 -5.08 6.05 4.46
N ALA A 34 -5.29 7.03 5.33
CA ALA A 34 -6.25 8.10 5.17
C ALA A 34 -5.59 9.48 5.32
N GLY A 35 -5.94 10.41 4.44
CA GLY A 35 -5.35 11.76 4.47
C GLY A 35 -3.88 11.78 4.04
N THR A 36 -3.00 12.38 4.83
CA THR A 36 -1.56 12.46 4.52
C THR A 36 -0.75 11.77 5.61
N ILE A 37 0.01 10.74 5.24
CA ILE A 37 0.95 10.07 6.14
C ILE A 37 2.39 10.45 5.82
N ASN A 38 3.24 10.43 6.84
CA ASN A 38 4.69 10.62 6.72
C ASN A 38 5.39 9.28 6.96
N VAL A 39 6.10 8.79 5.95
CA VAL A 39 6.91 7.57 5.99
C VAL A 39 8.38 7.98 5.98
N VAL A 40 8.99 8.11 7.16
CA VAL A 40 10.43 8.43 7.31
C VAL A 40 10.86 9.68 6.51
N GLY A 41 10.04 10.73 6.53
CA GLY A 41 10.26 11.96 5.76
C GLY A 41 9.58 12.01 4.39
N HIS A 42 9.05 10.89 3.90
CA HIS A 42 8.33 10.82 2.63
C HIS A 42 6.82 10.98 2.85
N LEU A 43 6.25 12.04 2.28
CA LEU A 43 4.81 12.32 2.40
C LEU A 43 4.01 11.56 1.34
N LEU A 44 3.16 10.65 1.77
CA LEU A 44 2.12 10.06 0.93
C LEU A 44 0.80 10.80 1.15
N ARG A 45 0.31 11.45 0.09
CA ARG A 45 -0.96 12.18 0.11
C ARG A 45 -2.06 11.34 -0.54
N GLY A 46 -2.98 10.88 0.28
CA GLY A 46 -4.20 10.21 -0.13
C GLY A 46 -5.25 11.23 -0.53
N THR A 47 -6.04 10.89 -1.54
CA THR A 47 -7.12 11.74 -2.06
C THR A 47 -8.49 11.27 -1.59
N LYS A 48 -8.56 10.17 -0.83
CA LYS A 48 -9.80 9.50 -0.38
C LYS A 48 -9.70 9.01 1.05
N THR A 49 -10.78 8.42 1.57
CA THR A 49 -10.87 7.88 2.94
C THR A 49 -9.94 6.70 3.14
N HIS A 50 -9.85 5.78 2.18
CA HIS A 50 -8.90 4.67 2.20
C HIS A 50 -8.07 4.69 0.90
N ASN A 51 -6.75 4.72 1.04
CA ASN A 51 -5.78 4.73 -0.06
C ASN A 51 -4.78 3.61 0.21
N LEU A 52 -4.30 2.93 -0.82
CA LEU A 52 -3.33 1.85 -0.66
C LEU A 52 -1.92 2.42 -0.59
N PHE A 53 -1.08 1.87 0.27
CA PHE A 53 0.37 2.10 0.24
C PHE A 53 1.12 0.78 0.08
N VAL A 54 2.30 0.87 -0.53
CA VAL A 54 3.33 -0.18 -0.52
C VAL A 54 4.66 0.48 -0.20
N LEU A 55 5.37 -0.06 0.77
CA LEU A 55 6.68 0.41 1.20
C LEU A 55 7.70 -0.69 0.93
N LYS A 56 8.90 -0.29 0.55
CA LYS A 56 10.08 -1.14 0.57
C LYS A 56 11.12 -0.57 1.52
N TYR A 57 11.58 -1.40 2.44
CA TYR A 57 12.70 -1.13 3.33
C TYR A 57 13.86 -2.05 2.97
N GLY A 58 15.05 -1.48 2.82
CA GLY A 58 16.31 -2.20 2.79
C GLY A 58 16.99 -2.15 4.16
N THR A 59 18.19 -2.68 4.25
CA THR A 59 19.00 -2.67 5.48
C THR A 59 19.36 -1.26 5.96
N ALA A 60 19.42 -0.28 5.05
CA ALA A 60 19.71 1.13 5.33
C ALA A 60 18.46 1.98 5.62
N GLY A 61 17.25 1.40 5.59
CA GLY A 61 15.99 2.12 5.80
C GLY A 61 15.07 2.09 4.58
N LEU A 62 14.17 3.08 4.49
CA LEU A 62 13.18 3.16 3.41
C LEU A 62 13.88 3.31 2.05
N VAL A 63 13.57 2.42 1.11
CA VAL A 63 14.07 2.47 -0.28
C VAL A 63 13.07 3.24 -1.15
N TRP A 64 11.79 2.92 -1.02
CA TRP A 64 10.72 3.67 -1.68
C TRP A 64 9.39 3.52 -0.95
N ALA A 65 8.50 4.48 -1.20
CA ALA A 65 7.12 4.47 -0.77
C ALA A 65 6.22 4.78 -1.97
N LYS A 66 5.30 3.87 -2.29
CA LYS A 66 4.35 3.99 -3.40
C LYS A 66 2.94 3.97 -2.86
N LYS A 67 2.01 4.59 -3.59
CA LYS A 67 0.59 4.63 -3.22
C LYS A 67 -0.30 4.39 -4.44
N ALA A 68 -1.51 3.92 -4.18
CA ALA A 68 -2.61 3.96 -5.13
C ALA A 68 -3.80 4.68 -4.48
N ASN A 69 -4.49 5.46 -5.28
CA ASN A 69 -5.65 6.21 -4.84
C ASN A 69 -6.90 5.53 -5.42
N GLY A 70 -8.00 5.51 -4.69
CA GLY A 70 -9.28 5.31 -5.36
C GLY A 70 -9.94 6.62 -5.81
N ALA A 71 -11.08 6.55 -6.49
CA ALA A 71 -12.06 7.62 -6.66
C ALA A 71 -13.43 7.25 -6.07
N GLY A 72 -13.93 7.98 -5.06
CA GLY A 72 -15.18 7.70 -4.34
C GLY A 72 -15.04 7.90 -2.83
N THR A 73 -16.02 7.53 -2.01
CA THR A 73 -15.97 7.74 -0.54
C THR A 73 -15.22 6.65 0.21
N ASP A 74 -15.38 5.38 -0.19
CA ASP A 74 -14.66 4.20 0.30
C ASP A 74 -14.19 3.38 -0.89
N GLN A 75 -12.92 3.03 -0.93
CA GLN A 75 -12.25 2.77 -2.21
C GLN A 75 -11.30 1.59 -2.21
N PHE A 76 -10.60 1.39 -1.10
CA PHE A 76 -9.95 0.12 -0.81
C PHE A 76 -10.53 -0.35 0.51
N GLU A 77 -10.83 -1.64 0.62
CA GLU A 77 -11.31 -2.19 1.88
C GLU A 77 -10.31 -1.93 3.02
N SER A 78 -10.85 -1.54 4.17
CA SER A 78 -10.04 -1.27 5.36
C SER A 78 -9.37 -2.57 5.82
N GLY A 79 -8.05 -2.70 5.60
CA GLY A 79 -7.24 -3.82 6.08
C GLY A 79 -6.87 -4.89 5.05
N ASN A 80 -7.05 -4.66 3.74
CA ASN A 80 -7.02 -5.75 2.77
C ASN A 80 -5.99 -5.78 1.62
N PRO A 81 -4.92 -4.96 1.52
CA PRO A 81 -3.84 -5.36 0.63
C PRO A 81 -3.09 -6.56 1.22
N ARG A 82 -3.12 -7.66 0.47
CA ARG A 82 -2.20 -8.79 0.61
C ARG A 82 -1.08 -8.62 -0.40
N LEU A 83 0.12 -9.10 -0.05
CA LEU A 83 1.27 -8.97 -0.94
C LEU A 83 2.08 -10.26 -0.99
N SER A 84 2.75 -10.46 -2.13
CA SER A 84 3.79 -11.47 -2.31
C SER A 84 4.92 -10.86 -3.14
N VAL A 85 6.14 -11.34 -2.94
CA VAL A 85 7.31 -10.88 -3.69
C VAL A 85 7.69 -11.95 -4.71
N ILE A 86 7.85 -11.53 -5.96
CA ILE A 86 8.28 -12.41 -7.05
C ILE A 86 9.80 -12.36 -7.25
N PRO A 87 10.41 -13.39 -7.88
CA PRO A 87 11.82 -13.34 -8.25
C PRO A 87 12.19 -12.05 -8.99
N GLY A 88 13.33 -11.47 -8.64
CA GLY A 88 13.74 -10.15 -9.15
C GLY A 88 13.20 -8.95 -8.37
N GLY A 89 12.41 -9.17 -7.30
CA GLY A 89 12.01 -8.11 -6.36
C GLY A 89 10.83 -7.25 -6.82
N GLY A 90 10.03 -7.75 -7.77
CA GLY A 90 8.69 -7.20 -8.02
C GLY A 90 7.74 -7.61 -6.91
N VAL A 91 6.71 -6.81 -6.64
CA VAL A 91 5.72 -7.08 -5.60
C VAL A 91 4.34 -7.23 -6.23
N LEU A 92 3.72 -8.38 -6.08
CA LEU A 92 2.30 -8.57 -6.38
C LEU A 92 1.49 -8.11 -5.18
N VAL A 93 0.51 -7.25 -5.42
CA VAL A 93 -0.42 -6.74 -4.42
C VAL A 93 -1.83 -6.98 -4.90
N THR A 94 -2.69 -7.49 -4.02
CA THR A 94 -4.10 -7.75 -4.32
C THR A 94 -4.99 -7.32 -3.15
N GLY A 95 -6.24 -7.05 -3.46
CA GLY A 95 -7.27 -6.61 -2.53
C GLY A 95 -8.55 -6.28 -3.29
N ALA A 96 -9.52 -5.68 -2.58
CA ALA A 96 -10.77 -5.22 -3.15
C ALA A 96 -10.77 -3.70 -3.35
N TYR A 97 -11.52 -3.23 -4.35
CA TYR A 97 -11.77 -1.81 -4.59
C TYR A 97 -13.20 -1.57 -5.09
N LEU A 98 -13.72 -0.36 -4.89
CA LEU A 98 -15.02 0.09 -5.39
C LEU A 98 -14.84 1.29 -6.32
N ASP A 99 -15.74 1.45 -7.29
CA ASP A 99 -15.74 2.54 -8.28
C ASP A 99 -14.46 2.56 -9.12
N THR A 100 -13.43 3.34 -8.74
CA THR A 100 -12.20 3.47 -9.53
C THR A 100 -10.95 3.28 -8.68
N ALA A 101 -10.01 2.43 -9.08
CA ALA A 101 -8.67 2.36 -8.49
C ALA A 101 -7.60 2.90 -9.46
N VAL A 102 -6.72 3.77 -8.96
CA VAL A 102 -5.69 4.47 -9.75
C VAL A 102 -4.29 4.13 -9.21
N PHE A 103 -3.52 3.42 -10.02
CA PHE A 103 -2.15 2.97 -9.77
C PHE A 103 -1.19 3.67 -10.75
N GLY A 104 -0.77 4.89 -10.42
CA GLY A 104 -0.02 5.71 -11.37
C GLY A 104 -0.88 6.03 -12.60
N ASP A 105 -0.43 5.61 -13.78
CA ASP A 105 -1.14 5.80 -15.06
C ASP A 105 -2.16 4.69 -15.37
N ILE A 106 -2.26 3.68 -14.50
CA ILE A 106 -3.22 2.57 -14.65
C ILE A 106 -4.48 2.91 -13.86
N THR A 107 -5.62 2.94 -14.56
CA THR A 107 -6.94 3.16 -13.96
C THR A 107 -7.79 1.91 -14.16
N LEU A 108 -8.34 1.38 -13.07
CA LEU A 108 -9.30 0.29 -13.06
C LEU A 108 -10.67 0.84 -12.70
N GLN A 109 -11.69 0.50 -13.48
CA GLN A 109 -13.09 0.77 -13.19
C GLN A 109 -13.76 -0.54 -12.77
N SER A 110 -14.43 -0.51 -11.62
CA SER A 110 -15.23 -1.65 -11.15
C SER A 110 -16.45 -1.88 -12.03
N ALA A 111 -16.86 -3.15 -12.18
CA ALA A 111 -18.02 -3.58 -12.96
C ALA A 111 -19.35 -3.44 -12.20
N GLY A 112 -19.34 -2.87 -10.99
CA GLY A 112 -20.54 -2.68 -10.17
C GLY A 112 -20.19 -2.36 -8.71
N ALA A 113 -20.32 -3.36 -7.84
CA ALA A 113 -19.92 -3.26 -6.45
C ALA A 113 -18.38 -3.39 -6.32
N GLU A 114 -17.90 -4.04 -5.26
CA GLU A 114 -16.47 -4.28 -5.11
C GLU A 114 -15.95 -5.29 -6.12
N ASP A 115 -14.82 -4.94 -6.74
CA ASP A 115 -14.04 -5.83 -7.60
C ASP A 115 -12.68 -6.11 -6.96
N ILE A 116 -12.03 -7.18 -7.42
CA ILE A 116 -10.67 -7.54 -7.01
C ILE A 116 -9.68 -6.89 -7.95
N PHE A 117 -8.58 -6.35 -7.42
CA PHE A 117 -7.43 -5.94 -8.22
C PHE A 117 -6.23 -6.88 -7.99
N LEU A 118 -5.39 -6.99 -9.02
CA LEU A 118 -4.03 -7.49 -8.91
C LEU A 118 -3.10 -6.45 -9.54
N ALA A 119 -2.15 -5.94 -8.75
CA ALA A 119 -1.16 -4.97 -9.20
C ALA A 119 0.25 -5.55 -9.06
N LEU A 120 1.08 -5.37 -10.09
CA LEU A 120 2.52 -5.62 -10.01
C LEU A 120 3.24 -4.30 -9.78
N VAL A 121 3.89 -4.17 -8.63
CA VAL A 121 4.69 -3.00 -8.26
C VAL A 121 6.14 -3.27 -8.62
N GLY A 122 6.65 -2.51 -9.59
CA GLY A 122 8.05 -2.54 -10.00
C GLY A 122 8.99 -1.93 -8.96
N ARG A 123 10.29 -1.98 -9.24
CA ARG A 123 11.35 -1.41 -8.39
C ARG A 123 11.20 0.09 -8.19
#